data_AF-A0A379ZHI2-F1
#
_entry.id   AF-A0A379ZHI2-F1
#
_cell.length_a   1.000
_cell.length_b   1.000
_cell.length_c   1.000
_cell.angle_alpha   90.00
_cell.angle_beta   90.00
_cell.angle_gamma   90.00
#
_symmetry.space_group_name_H-M   'P 1'
#
loop_
_entity.id
_entity.type
_entity.pdbx_description
1 polymer ?
#
loop_
_entity_poly.entity_id
_entity_poly.type
_entity_poly.pdbx_seq_one_letter_code
_entity_poly.pdbx_strand_id
1 'polypeptide(L)'
;MSQKLILVKYELEDEIPIDESSENLGSSYAPQELIDWAVEKGFISEIMIRESSGEAADVPVSIIEDGVENHLESVFQHVEAELIRSIEDAHSNISKDVLIPKELDDHFSKLHSWLEVRNILKEKKEKYNNSFNIKIVVG
;
A
#
# COMPACT_ATOMS: atom_id res chain seq x y z
N MET A 1 -7.32 -0.97 -13.27
CA MET A 1 -8.30 -0.83 -12.17
C MET A 1 -7.51 -0.36 -10.96
N SER A 2 -8.01 0.58 -10.15
CA SER A 2 -7.28 0.97 -8.93
C SER A 2 -7.21 -0.22 -7.97
N GLN A 3 -6.01 -0.56 -7.50
CA GLN A 3 -5.83 -1.59 -6.48
C GLN A 3 -5.99 -0.98 -5.09
N LYS A 4 -6.30 -1.82 -4.11
CA LYS A 4 -6.48 -1.47 -2.72
C LYS A 4 -5.30 -2.00 -1.92
N LEU A 5 -4.67 -1.12 -1.14
CA LEU A 5 -3.74 -1.51 -0.10
C LEU A 5 -4.52 -1.70 1.19
N ILE A 6 -4.34 -2.85 1.81
CA ILE A 6 -5.06 -3.26 3.01
C ILE A 6 -4.03 -3.66 4.06
N LEU A 7 -4.06 -3.01 5.21
CA LEU A 7 -3.32 -3.44 6.38
C LEU A 7 -4.12 -4.51 7.08
N VAL A 8 -3.66 -5.76 7.01
CA VAL A 8 -4.39 -6.92 7.54
C VAL A 8 -3.57 -7.59 8.61
N LYS A 9 -4.22 -7.96 9.70
CA LYS A 9 -3.67 -8.81 10.76
C LYS A 9 -4.25 -10.21 10.63
N TYR A 10 -3.41 -11.21 10.80
CA TYR A 10 -3.77 -12.61 10.81
C TYR A 10 -3.36 -13.25 12.15
N GLU A 11 -4.03 -14.33 12.52
CA GLU A 11 -3.46 -15.38 13.35
C GLU A 11 -2.52 -16.25 12.51
N LEU A 12 -1.52 -16.85 13.17
CA LEU A 12 -0.54 -17.70 12.52
C LEU A 12 -0.64 -19.12 13.08
N GLU A 13 -0.69 -20.11 12.19
CA GLU A 13 -0.53 -21.53 12.51
C GLU A 13 0.69 -22.06 11.77
N ASP A 14 1.69 -22.57 12.49
CA ASP A 14 2.99 -22.97 11.93
C ASP A 14 3.64 -21.87 11.07
N GLU A 15 3.53 -20.60 11.52
CA GLU A 15 4.01 -19.39 10.81
C GLU A 15 3.23 -19.04 9.53
N ILE A 16 2.18 -19.78 9.19
CA ILE A 16 1.32 -19.53 8.03
C ILE A 16 0.08 -18.72 8.44
N PRO A 17 -0.26 -17.62 7.75
CA PRO A 17 -1.48 -16.86 8.01
C PRO A 17 -2.77 -17.65 7.76
N ILE A 18 -3.79 -17.46 8.60
CA ILE A 18 -5.09 -18.12 8.48
C ILE A 18 -6.15 -17.13 7.99
N ASP A 19 -6.85 -17.44 6.89
CA ASP A 19 -7.75 -16.48 6.21
C ASP A 19 -8.92 -16.00 7.10
N GLU A 20 -9.59 -16.92 7.80
CA GLU A 20 -10.74 -16.61 8.66
C GLU A 20 -10.41 -15.70 9.84
N SER A 21 -9.13 -15.62 10.21
CA SER A 21 -8.66 -14.74 11.27
C SER A 21 -8.36 -13.31 10.81
N SER A 22 -8.56 -13.02 9.51
CA SER A 22 -8.21 -11.74 8.91
C SER A 22 -8.95 -10.57 9.57
N GLU A 23 -8.18 -9.64 10.11
CA GLU A 23 -8.65 -8.41 10.72
C GLU A 23 -8.14 -7.22 9.90
N ASN A 24 -9.05 -6.45 9.29
CA ASN A 24 -8.69 -5.24 8.56
C ASN A 24 -8.41 -4.10 9.54
N LEU A 25 -7.15 -3.67 9.62
CA LEU A 25 -6.69 -2.57 10.47
C LEU A 25 -6.80 -1.21 9.76
N GLY A 26 -6.79 -1.20 8.43
CA GLY A 26 -6.89 0.01 7.62
C GLY A 26 -6.82 -0.32 6.14
N SER A 27 -7.35 0.55 5.29
CA SER A 27 -7.21 0.38 3.85
C SER A 27 -7.33 1.68 3.06
N SER A 28 -6.70 1.72 1.90
CA SER A 28 -6.81 2.83 0.94
C SER A 28 -6.68 2.32 -0.49
N TYR A 29 -7.17 3.09 -1.45
CA TYR A 29 -6.88 2.87 -2.86
C TYR A 29 -5.47 3.38 -3.20
N ALA A 30 -4.67 2.51 -3.80
CA ALA A 30 -3.36 2.87 -4.31
C ALA A 30 -3.44 3.38 -5.76
N PRO A 31 -2.68 4.44 -6.08
CA PRO A 31 -2.39 4.80 -7.46
C PRO A 31 -1.79 3.61 -8.22
N GLN A 32 -2.24 3.35 -9.45
CA GLN A 32 -1.71 2.26 -10.27
C GLN A 32 -0.19 2.38 -10.48
N GLU A 33 0.30 3.62 -10.60
CA GLU A 33 1.72 3.96 -10.74
C GLU A 33 2.59 3.41 -9.58
N LEU A 34 2.05 3.34 -8.35
CA LEU A 34 2.74 2.73 -7.22
C LEU A 34 2.85 1.22 -7.37
N ILE A 35 1.77 0.57 -7.78
CA ILE A 35 1.71 -0.89 -7.92
C ILE A 35 2.66 -1.34 -9.02
N ASP A 36 2.59 -0.69 -10.19
CA ASP A 36 3.45 -1.01 -11.33
C ASP A 36 4.93 -0.85 -10.95
N TRP A 37 5.28 0.24 -10.26
CA TRP A 37 6.62 0.47 -9.76
C TRP A 37 7.05 -0.60 -8.75
N ALA A 38 6.20 -0.95 -7.78
CA ALA A 38 6.52 -1.96 -6.77
C ALA A 38 6.71 -3.36 -7.37
N VAL A 39 5.92 -3.72 -8.39
CA VAL A 39 6.11 -4.96 -9.18
C VAL A 39 7.45 -4.92 -9.92
N GLU A 40 7.77 -3.82 -10.60
CA GLU A 40 9.03 -3.69 -11.36
C GLU A 40 10.26 -3.82 -10.44
N LYS A 41 10.17 -3.32 -9.22
CA LYS A 41 11.24 -3.42 -8.22
C LYS A 41 11.26 -4.73 -7.44
N GLY A 42 10.29 -5.62 -7.65
CA GLY A 42 10.19 -6.89 -6.94
C GLY A 42 9.85 -6.73 -5.45
N PHE A 43 9.14 -5.66 -5.08
CA PHE A 43 8.69 -5.42 -3.71
C PHE A 43 7.35 -6.07 -3.38
N ILE A 44 6.67 -6.61 -4.39
CA ILE A 44 5.44 -7.39 -4.21
C ILE A 44 5.79 -8.88 -4.33
N SER A 45 5.43 -9.65 -3.31
CA SER A 45 5.55 -11.11 -3.30
C SER A 45 4.18 -11.74 -3.05
N GLU A 46 4.01 -12.98 -3.50
CA GLU A 46 2.83 -13.77 -3.18
C GLU A 46 3.11 -14.64 -1.96
N ILE A 47 2.21 -14.58 -0.98
CA ILE A 47 2.18 -15.50 0.16
C ILE A 47 0.95 -16.40 0.09
N MET A 48 1.08 -17.60 0.62
CA MET A 48 -0.03 -18.53 0.74
C MET A 48 -0.72 -18.32 2.09
N ILE A 49 -2.03 -18.14 2.06
CA ILE A 49 -2.88 -18.03 3.26
C ILE A 49 -3.70 -19.31 3.38
N ARG A 50 -3.66 -19.93 4.56
CA ARG A 50 -4.36 -21.18 4.86
C ARG A 50 -5.85 -20.91 5.05
N GLU A 51 -6.71 -21.65 4.35
CA GLU A 51 -8.13 -21.74 4.68
C GLU A 51 -8.31 -22.69 5.88
N SER A 52 -9.04 -22.26 6.91
CA SER A 52 -9.14 -22.97 8.20
C SER A 52 -9.89 -24.31 8.11
N SER A 53 -10.69 -24.52 7.06
CA SER A 53 -11.56 -25.69 6.94
C SER A 53 -10.82 -26.95 6.46
N GLY A 54 -9.57 -26.84 6.01
CA GLY A 54 -8.84 -27.97 5.41
C GLY A 54 -9.52 -28.54 4.16
N GLU A 55 -10.51 -27.84 3.61
CA GLU A 55 -11.31 -28.26 2.45
C GLU A 55 -10.77 -27.70 1.12
N ALA A 56 -9.91 -26.68 1.13
CA ALA A 56 -9.32 -26.07 -0.07
C ALA A 56 -7.81 -25.88 0.00
N ALA A 57 -7.21 -25.66 -1.18
CA ALA A 57 -5.81 -25.29 -1.34
C ALA A 57 -5.57 -23.87 -0.81
N ASP A 58 -4.39 -23.62 -0.24
CA ASP A 58 -4.00 -22.29 0.25
C ASP A 58 -4.23 -21.21 -0.82
N VAL A 59 -4.68 -20.04 -0.40
CA VAL A 59 -5.01 -18.92 -1.29
C VAL A 59 -3.77 -18.03 -1.47
N PRO A 60 -3.30 -17.80 -2.71
CA PRO A 60 -2.22 -16.87 -2.96
C PRO A 60 -2.71 -15.43 -2.79
N VAL A 61 -1.97 -14.63 -2.01
CA VAL A 61 -2.26 -13.22 -1.76
C VAL A 61 -1.00 -12.41 -2.01
N SER A 62 -1.13 -11.34 -2.80
CA SER A 62 -0.06 -10.39 -3.05
C SER A 62 0.15 -9.47 -1.84
N ILE A 63 1.38 -9.34 -1.38
CA ILE A 63 1.76 -8.46 -0.27
C ILE A 63 2.93 -7.57 -0.67
N ILE A 64 3.01 -6.39 -0.05
CA ILE A 64 4.27 -5.64 -0.01
C ILE A 64 5.18 -6.34 0.98
N GLU A 65 6.30 -6.84 0.50
CA GLU A 65 7.26 -7.59 1.31
C GLU A 65 7.94 -6.65 2.31
N ASP A 66 7.77 -6.94 3.60
CA ASP A 66 8.35 -6.17 4.70
C ASP A 66 9.37 -6.96 5.52
N GLY A 67 9.54 -8.26 5.22
CA GLY A 67 10.48 -9.15 5.89
C GLY A 67 11.91 -9.10 5.33
N VAL A 68 12.10 -8.56 4.12
CA VAL A 68 13.42 -8.33 3.51
C VAL A 68 13.90 -6.93 3.85
N GLU A 69 15.17 -6.81 4.25
CA GLU A 69 15.75 -5.52 4.68
C GLU A 69 15.43 -4.39 3.67
N ASN A 70 14.82 -3.32 4.19
CA ASN A 70 14.57 -2.05 3.51
C ASN A 70 13.49 -2.03 2.40
N HIS A 71 12.74 -3.09 2.14
CA HIS A 71 11.67 -3.05 1.13
C HIS A 71 10.55 -2.07 1.51
N LEU A 72 9.96 -2.22 2.71
CA LEU A 72 8.93 -1.29 3.21
C LEU A 72 9.45 0.16 3.25
N GLU A 73 10.70 0.36 3.66
CA GLU A 73 11.34 1.67 3.68
C GLU A 73 11.46 2.27 2.27
N SER A 74 11.84 1.47 1.27
CA SER A 74 11.97 1.91 -0.12
C SER A 74 10.63 2.33 -0.70
N VAL A 75 9.58 1.55 -0.44
CA VAL A 75 8.21 1.89 -0.85
C VAL A 75 7.75 3.18 -0.17
N PHE A 76 8.02 3.33 1.13
CA PHE A 76 7.68 4.54 1.88
C PHE A 76 8.37 5.78 1.31
N GLN A 77 9.67 5.70 1.04
CA GLN A 77 10.45 6.81 0.45
C GLN A 77 9.97 7.18 -0.96
N HIS A 78 9.58 6.19 -1.78
CA HIS A 78 9.01 6.45 -3.09
C HIS A 78 7.69 7.22 -2.99
N VAL A 79 6.79 6.81 -2.09
CA VAL A 79 5.52 7.51 -1.82
C VAL A 79 5.77 8.95 -1.35
N GLU A 80 6.76 9.18 -0.48
CA GLU A 80 7.11 10.54 -0.03
C GLU A 80 7.67 11.40 -1.16
N ALA A 81 8.49 10.84 -2.05
CA ALA A 81 8.99 11.54 -3.23
C ALA A 81 7.85 11.94 -4.19
N GLU A 82 6.90 11.04 -4.43
CA GLU A 82 5.74 11.31 -5.29
C GLU A 82 4.78 12.37 -4.71
N LEU A 83 4.62 12.40 -3.39
CA LEU A 83 3.89 13.46 -2.70
C LEU A 83 4.56 14.83 -2.88
N ILE A 84 5.88 14.91 -2.70
CA ILE A 84 6.63 16.15 -2.90
C ILE A 84 6.48 16.61 -4.36
N ARG A 85 6.68 15.71 -5.33
CA ARG A 85 6.52 16.02 -6.76
C ARG A 85 5.11 16.54 -7.07
N SER A 86 4.08 15.90 -6.53
CA SER A 86 2.69 16.30 -6.73
C SER A 86 2.38 17.71 -6.19
N ILE A 87 3.02 18.11 -5.08
CA ILE A 87 2.92 19.47 -4.53
C ILE A 87 3.61 20.49 -5.46
N GLU A 88 4.81 20.16 -5.94
CA GLU A 88 5.57 21.03 -6.85
C GLU A 88 4.87 21.25 -8.19
N ASP A 89 4.26 20.19 -8.74
CA ASP A 89 3.47 20.25 -9.98
C ASP A 89 2.23 21.15 -9.79
N ALA A 90 1.48 20.96 -8.70
CA ALA A 90 0.33 21.79 -8.38
C ALA A 90 0.71 23.28 -8.22
N HIS A 91 1.81 23.57 -7.52
CA HIS A 91 2.31 24.93 -7.36
C HIS A 91 2.75 25.57 -8.69
N SER A 92 3.39 24.78 -9.55
CA SER A 92 3.83 25.24 -10.88
C SER A 92 2.65 25.61 -11.79
N ASN A 93 1.53 24.89 -11.70
CA ASN A 93 0.32 25.20 -12.46
C ASN A 93 -0.41 26.43 -11.91
N ILE A 94 -0.46 26.62 -10.59
CA ILE A 94 -1.05 27.81 -9.96
C ILE A 94 -0.27 29.09 -10.30
N SER A 95 1.06 28.99 -10.44
CA SER A 95 1.93 30.16 -10.64
C SER A 95 2.05 30.63 -12.09
N LYS A 96 1.58 29.85 -13.07
CA LYS A 96 1.80 30.13 -14.50
C LYS A 96 0.59 30.67 -15.27
N ASP A 97 -0.65 30.44 -14.86
CA ASP A 97 -1.84 30.86 -15.64
C ASP A 97 -3.15 30.93 -14.81
N VAL A 98 -4.25 31.31 -15.48
CA VAL A 98 -5.64 31.31 -14.94
C VAL A 98 -5.96 29.96 -14.29
N LEU A 99 -6.31 29.99 -13.02
CA LEU A 99 -6.69 28.81 -12.24
C LEU A 99 -7.90 28.11 -12.85
N ILE A 100 -7.72 26.88 -13.35
CA ILE A 100 -8.81 26.03 -13.86
C ILE A 100 -9.28 25.13 -12.70
N PRO A 101 -10.49 25.33 -12.15
CA PRO A 101 -10.92 24.61 -10.94
C PRO A 101 -10.86 23.09 -11.07
N LYS A 102 -11.21 22.56 -12.25
CA LYS A 102 -11.18 21.12 -12.51
C LYS A 102 -9.77 20.52 -12.40
N GLU A 103 -8.75 21.21 -12.92
CA GLU A 103 -7.36 20.73 -12.85
C GLU A 103 -6.85 20.76 -11.42
N LEU A 104 -7.26 21.75 -10.64
CA LEU A 104 -6.95 21.83 -9.22
C LEU A 104 -7.57 20.67 -8.43
N ASP A 105 -8.83 20.33 -8.72
CA ASP A 105 -9.52 19.19 -8.10
C ASP A 105 -8.83 17.86 -8.44
N ASP A 106 -8.34 17.69 -9.68
CA ASP A 106 -7.56 16.52 -10.09
C ASP A 106 -6.23 16.42 -9.32
N HIS A 107 -5.52 17.54 -9.14
CA HIS A 107 -4.30 17.59 -8.34
C HIS A 107 -4.55 17.23 -6.87
N PHE A 108 -5.59 17.81 -6.25
CA PHE A 108 -5.94 17.50 -4.86
C PHE A 108 -6.39 16.04 -4.69
N SER A 109 -7.12 15.50 -5.66
CA SER A 109 -7.53 14.09 -5.64
C SER A 109 -6.31 13.17 -5.70
N LYS A 110 -5.35 13.45 -6.59
CA LYS A 110 -4.08 12.70 -6.68
C LYS A 110 -3.29 12.77 -5.37
N LEU A 111 -3.13 13.98 -4.82
CA LEU A 111 -2.44 14.19 -3.53
C LEU A 111 -3.12 13.42 -2.40
N HIS A 112 -4.44 13.46 -2.33
CA HIS A 112 -5.21 12.75 -1.30
C HIS A 112 -4.97 11.24 -1.38
N SER A 113 -5.05 10.62 -2.56
CA SER A 113 -4.78 9.19 -2.72
C SER A 113 -3.39 8.80 -2.23
N TRP A 114 -2.35 9.55 -2.61
CA TRP A 114 -0.99 9.30 -2.15
C TRP A 114 -0.82 9.50 -0.63
N LEU A 115 -1.49 10.49 -0.03
CA LEU A 115 -1.48 10.72 1.41
C LEU A 115 -2.11 9.55 2.18
N GLU A 116 -3.23 9.03 1.70
CA GLU A 116 -3.88 7.88 2.31
C GLU A 116 -2.99 6.63 2.26
N VAL A 117 -2.31 6.38 1.14
CA VAL A 117 -1.31 5.31 1.04
C VAL A 117 -0.19 5.52 2.06
N ARG A 118 0.36 6.75 2.14
CA ARG A 118 1.41 7.08 3.11
C ARG A 118 0.97 6.78 4.53
N ASN A 119 -0.28 7.07 4.89
CA ASN A 119 -0.81 6.81 6.23
C ASN A 119 -0.83 5.31 6.56
N ILE A 120 -1.25 4.46 5.61
CA ILE A 120 -1.22 2.99 5.77
C ILE A 120 0.21 2.49 5.98
N LEU A 121 1.15 2.92 5.14
CA LEU A 121 2.55 2.51 5.25
C LEU A 121 3.19 3.01 6.54
N LYS A 122 2.90 4.26 6.93
CA LYS A 122 3.36 4.86 8.18
C LYS A 122 2.85 4.09 9.39
N GLU A 123 1.58 3.72 9.39
CA GLU A 123 0.97 2.93 10.47
C GLU A 123 1.65 1.55 10.59
N LYS A 124 1.87 0.85 9.48
CA LYS A 124 2.64 -0.40 9.46
C LYS A 124 4.05 -0.20 10.03
N LYS A 125 4.77 0.82 9.56
CA LYS A 125 6.15 1.12 9.97
C LYS A 125 6.28 1.54 11.44
N GLU A 126 5.35 2.35 11.96
CA GLU A 126 5.49 2.92 13.31
C GLU A 126 4.87 2.03 14.39
N LYS A 127 3.75 1.37 14.10
CA LYS A 127 3.03 0.56 15.10
C LYS A 127 3.32 -0.93 14.99
N TYR A 128 3.65 -1.43 13.80
CA TYR A 128 3.67 -2.87 13.48
C TYR A 128 4.94 -3.33 12.77
N ASN A 129 6.05 -2.59 12.91
CA ASN A 129 7.31 -2.81 12.19
C ASN A 129 7.84 -4.24 12.28
N ASN A 130 7.68 -4.86 13.45
CA ASN A 130 8.21 -6.19 13.76
C ASN A 130 7.11 -7.26 13.87
N SER A 131 5.87 -6.92 13.47
CA SER A 131 4.73 -7.82 13.55
C SER A 131 4.62 -8.64 12.27
N PHE A 132 5.17 -9.86 12.28
CA PHE A 132 5.14 -10.79 11.15
C PHE A 132 3.73 -11.17 10.70
N ASN A 133 2.78 -11.17 11.63
CA ASN A 133 1.39 -11.53 11.40
C ASN A 133 0.55 -10.35 10.86
N ILE A 134 1.14 -9.17 10.70
CA ILE A 134 0.47 -8.00 10.12
C ILE A 134 1.11 -7.70 8.77
N LYS A 135 0.33 -7.75 7.69
CA LYS A 135 0.79 -7.62 6.31
C LYS A 135 0.12 -6.44 5.62
N ILE A 136 0.79 -5.87 4.62
CA ILE A 136 0.17 -4.95 3.67
C ILE A 136 -0.21 -5.76 2.42
N VAL A 137 -1.48 -6.12 2.33
CA VAL A 137 -2.06 -6.85 1.21
C VAL A 137 -2.37 -5.89 0.07
N VAL A 138 -2.11 -6.33 -1.16
CA VAL A 138 -2.47 -5.65 -2.40
C VAL A 138 -3.62 -6.43 -3.07
N GLY A 139 -4.78 -5.80 -3.22
CA GLY A 139 -6.00 -6.45 -3.76
C GLY A 139 -6.89 -5.56 -4.62
#